data_AF-A0A7V9FR55-F1
#
_entry.id   AF-A0A7V9FR55-F1
#
_cell.length_a   1.000
_cell.length_b   1.000
_cell.length_c   1.000
_cell.angle_alpha   90.00
_cell.angle_beta   90.00
_cell.angle_gamma   90.00
#
_symmetry.space_group_name_H-M   'P 1'
#
loop_
_entity.id
_entity.type
_entity.pdbx_description
1 polymer ?
#
loop_
_entity_poly.entity_id
_entity_poly.type
_entity_poly.pdbx_seq_one_letter_code
_entity_poly.pdbx_strand_id
1 'polypeptide(L)' 'MRTELVGRERELAALVGHLESALAAHPRVVLCRGEPGIGKTRMAEELTVLAATRGVPVAWGPAAESSGAPPYWPWR' A
#
# COMPACT_ATOMS: atom_id res chain seq x y z
N MET A 1 18.43 3.74 -8.47
CA MET A 1 18.63 2.28 -8.60
C MET A 1 17.66 1.61 -7.63
N ARG A 2 16.60 0.96 -8.11
CA ARG A 2 15.66 0.24 -7.23
C ARG A 2 16.23 -1.15 -6.98
N THR A 3 16.43 -1.50 -5.71
CA THR A 3 16.80 -2.85 -5.32
C THR A 3 15.58 -3.77 -5.32
N GLU A 4 15.82 -5.04 -5.64
CA GLU A 4 14.82 -6.08 -5.62
C GLU A 4 14.24 -6.24 -4.20
N LEU A 5 12.93 -6.49 -4.11
CA LEU A 5 12.27 -6.76 -2.84
C LEU A 5 12.44 -8.25 -2.51
N VAL A 6 13.32 -8.57 -1.56
CA VAL A 6 13.66 -9.94 -1.19
C VAL A 6 12.90 -10.39 0.05
N GLY A 7 12.37 -11.63 0.05
CA GLY A 7 11.82 -12.29 1.25
C GLY A 7 10.46 -11.75 1.69
N ARG A 8 9.73 -11.10 0.78
CA ARG A 8 8.40 -10.51 1.00
C ARG A 8 7.36 -10.99 0.00
N GLU A 9 7.63 -12.09 -0.66
CA GLU A 9 6.81 -12.66 -1.72
C GLU A 9 5.41 -13.00 -1.19
N ARG A 10 5.35 -13.52 0.05
CA ARG A 10 4.08 -13.88 0.71
C ARG A 10 3.23 -12.65 1.04
N GLU A 11 3.83 -11.63 1.63
CA GLU A 11 3.12 -10.40 2.00
C GLU A 11 2.67 -9.63 0.76
N LEU A 12 3.52 -9.56 -0.27
CA LEU A 12 3.16 -8.95 -1.55
C LEU A 12 2.02 -9.73 -2.22
N ALA A 13 2.07 -11.07 -2.22
CA ALA A 13 0.98 -11.89 -2.75
C ALA A 13 -0.35 -11.67 -1.99
N ALA A 14 -0.30 -11.50 -0.67
CA ALA A 14 -1.49 -11.17 0.12
C ALA A 14 -2.07 -9.80 -0.26
N LEU A 15 -1.20 -8.78 -0.40
CA LEU A 15 -1.62 -7.45 -0.85
C LEU A 15 -2.22 -7.47 -2.26
N VAL A 16 -1.63 -8.23 -3.19
CA VAL A 16 -2.19 -8.43 -4.53
C VAL A 16 -3.56 -9.07 -4.45
N GLY A 17 -3.74 -10.12 -3.62
CA GLY A 17 -5.05 -10.73 -3.41
C GLY A 17 -6.10 -9.74 -2.88
N HIS A 18 -5.70 -8.82 -2.00
CA HIS A 18 -6.58 -7.74 -1.53
C HIS A 18 -6.92 -6.72 -2.62
N LEU A 19 -5.96 -6.39 -3.50
CA LEU A 19 -6.21 -5.54 -4.67
C LEU A 19 -7.23 -6.19 -5.62
N GLU A 20 -7.05 -7.47 -5.96
CA GLU A 20 -8.00 -8.20 -6.82
C GLU A 20 -9.40 -8.25 -6.19
N SER A 21 -9.48 -8.48 -4.87
CA SER A 21 -10.76 -8.43 -4.15
C SER A 21 -11.40 -7.04 -4.22
N ALA A 22 -10.62 -5.97 -4.12
CA ALA A 22 -11.12 -4.60 -4.22
C ALA A 22 -11.66 -4.30 -5.63
N LEU A 23 -10.99 -4.77 -6.67
CA LEU A 23 -11.43 -4.66 -8.07
C LEU A 23 -12.73 -5.45 -8.33
N ALA A 24 -12.94 -6.55 -7.60
CA ALA A 24 -14.20 -7.31 -7.59
C ALA A 24 -15.30 -6.69 -6.71
N ALA A 25 -15.29 -5.36 -6.55
CA ALA A 25 -16.24 -4.58 -5.74
C ALA A 25 -16.30 -4.97 -4.24
N HIS A 26 -15.22 -5.57 -3.71
CA HIS A 26 -15.08 -5.89 -2.29
C HIS A 26 -13.93 -5.08 -1.67
N PRO A 27 -14.17 -3.81 -1.25
CA PRO A 27 -13.11 -2.94 -0.77
C PRO A 27 -12.40 -3.52 0.46
N ARG A 28 -11.12 -3.17 0.59
CA ARG A 28 -10.23 -3.65 1.66
C ARG A 28 -9.46 -2.49 2.25
N VAL A 29 -9.25 -2.55 3.56
CA VAL A 29 -8.31 -1.69 4.28
C VAL A 29 -7.24 -2.60 4.85
N VAL A 30 -5.98 -2.30 4.55
CA VAL A 30 -4.83 -3.06 5.04
C VAL A 30 -3.95 -2.17 5.90
N LEU A 31 -3.59 -2.66 7.09
CA LEU A 31 -2.67 -1.99 8.00
C LEU A 31 -1.35 -2.76 8.05
N CYS A 32 -0.31 -2.22 7.45
CA CYS A 32 1.03 -2.80 7.51
C CYS A 32 1.71 -2.43 8.84
N ARG A 33 1.90 -3.42 9.73
CA ARG A 33 2.65 -3.26 10.99
C ARG A 33 3.99 -3.99 10.93
N GLY A 34 4.94 -3.52 11.73
CA GLY A 34 6.26 -4.12 11.86
C GLY A 34 7.30 -3.09 12.28
N GLU A 35 8.51 -3.56 12.52
CA GLU A 35 9.64 -2.81 13.06
C GLU A 35 10.03 -1.64 12.13
N PRO A 36 10.64 -0.56 12.67
CA PRO A 36 11.27 0.46 11.84
C PRO A 36 12.27 -0.18 10.86
N GLY A 37 12.25 0.26 9.59
CA GLY A 37 13.15 -0.27 8.56
C GLY A 37 12.79 -1.64 7.96
N ILE A 38 11.75 -2.32 8.45
CA ILE A 38 11.37 -3.69 8.02
C ILE A 38 10.84 -3.80 6.57
N GLY A 39 10.72 -2.67 5.86
CA GLY A 39 10.30 -2.62 4.46
C GLY A 39 8.82 -2.29 4.19
N LYS A 40 8.07 -1.77 5.17
CA LYS A 40 6.62 -1.44 5.00
C LYS A 40 6.34 -0.49 3.84
N THR A 41 7.07 0.62 3.75
CA THR A 41 6.92 1.62 2.67
C THR A 41 7.27 1.00 1.32
N ARG A 42 8.38 0.26 1.25
CA ARG A 42 8.82 -0.44 0.03
C ARG A 42 7.76 -1.42 -0.48
N MET A 43 7.11 -2.15 0.42
CA MET A 43 6.06 -3.09 0.08
C MET A 43 4.82 -2.39 -0.50
N ALA A 44 4.42 -1.27 0.10
CA ALA A 44 3.32 -0.46 -0.43
C ALA A 44 3.67 0.14 -1.82
N GLU A 45 4.91 0.58 -2.04
CA GLU A 45 5.41 1.01 -3.36
C GLU A 45 5.39 -0.11 -4.41
N GLU A 46 5.73 -1.35 -4.05
CA GLU A 46 5.61 -2.47 -5.00
C GLU A 46 4.15 -2.72 -5.40
N LEU A 47 3.23 -2.61 -4.44
CA LEU A 47 1.80 -2.70 -4.74
C LEU A 47 1.34 -1.56 -5.66
N THR A 48 1.83 -0.33 -5.51
CA THR A 48 1.46 0.78 -6.40
C THR A 48 1.91 0.53 -7.83
N VAL A 49 3.10 -0.03 -8.03
CA VAL A 49 3.59 -0.43 -9.37
C VAL A 49 2.68 -1.51 -9.96
N LEU A 50 2.33 -2.53 -9.19
CA LEU A 50 1.43 -3.60 -9.62
C LEU A 50 -0.01 -3.14 -9.88
N ALA A 51 -0.46 -2.10 -9.19
CA ALA A 51 -1.74 -1.46 -9.42
C ALA A 51 -1.72 -0.65 -10.74
N ALA A 52 -0.62 0.08 -10.99
CA ALA A 52 -0.45 0.83 -12.22
C ALA A 52 -0.41 -0.07 -13.47
N THR A 53 0.24 -1.25 -13.40
CA THR A 53 0.22 -2.21 -14.53
C THR A 53 -1.17 -2.78 -14.83
N ARG A 54 -2.10 -2.70 -13.87
CA ARG A 54 -3.50 -3.09 -14.01
C ARG A 54 -4.43 -1.92 -14.36
N GLY A 55 -3.88 -0.72 -14.58
CA GLY A 55 -4.67 0.48 -14.86
C GLY A 55 -5.45 1.02 -13.67
N VAL A 56 -5.09 0.62 -12.44
CA VAL A 56 -5.74 1.09 -11.22
C VAL A 56 -5.13 2.43 -10.81
N PRO A 57 -5.93 3.50 -10.64
CA PRO A 57 -5.43 4.78 -10.13
C PRO A 57 -4.85 4.63 -8.74
N VAL A 58 -3.70 5.26 -8.50
CA VAL A 58 -3.02 5.25 -7.20
C VAL A 58 -2.94 6.68 -6.65
N ALA A 59 -3.33 6.83 -5.39
CA ALA A 59 -3.04 8.01 -4.59
C ALA A 59 -2.02 7.65 -3.51
N TRP A 60 -1.05 8.52 -3.27
CA TRP A 60 0.00 8.35 -2.26
C TRP A 60 0.12 9.61 -1.41
N GLY A 61 0.25 9.44 -0.10
CA GLY A 61 0.34 10.55 0.84
C GLY A 61 1.33 10.28 1.98
N PRO A 62 1.84 11.34 2.62
CA PRO A 62 2.73 11.21 3.76
C PRO A 62 1.98 10.62 4.96
N ALA A 63 2.70 9.87 5.81
CA ALA A 63 2.19 9.53 7.13
C ALA A 63 2.17 10.81 7.98
N ALA A 64 0.97 11.27 8.35
CA ALA A 64 0.85 12.47 9.18
C ALA A 64 1.45 12.23 10.57
N GLU A 65 2.38 13.10 10.98
CA GLU A 65 2.97 13.08 12.32
C GLU A 65 2.09 13.80 13.36
N SER A 66 1.03 14.50 12.93
CA SER A 66 0.19 15.29 13.84
C SER A 66 -0.81 14.44 14.62
N SER A 67 -1.06 14.81 15.87
CA SER A 67 -2.08 14.22 16.74
C SER A 67 -3.50 14.64 16.28
N GLY A 68 -3.98 14.06 15.18
CA GLY A 68 -5.36 14.22 14.73
C GLY A 68 -5.53 14.10 13.22
N ALA A 69 -6.72 13.69 12.80
CA ALA A 69 -7.15 13.68 11.41
C ALA A 69 -8.40 14.57 11.27
N PRO A 70 -8.25 15.83 10.81
CA PRO A 70 -9.39 16.68 10.47
C PRO A 70 -10.33 15.99 9.47
N PRO A 71 -11.62 16.34 9.44
CA PRO A 71 -12.55 15.78 8.46
C PRO A 71 -12.02 15.93 7.03
N TYR A 72 -12.07 14.83 6.26
CA TYR A 72 -11.62 14.74 4.85
C TYR A 72 -10.13 14.97 4.60
N TRP A 73 -9.28 14.92 5.63
CA TRP A 73 -7.83 15.16 5.51
C TRP A 73 -7.10 14.39 4.38
N PRO A 74 -7.33 13.09 4.15
CA PRO A 74 -6.60 12.36 3.09
C PRO A 74 -7.05 12.70 1.67
N TRP A 75 -8.14 13.46 1.51
CA TRP A 75 -8.85 13.65 0.24
C TRP A 75 -9.05 15.13 -0.12
N ARG A 76 -8.30 16.04 0.52
CA ARG A 76 -8.21 17.45 0.10
C ARG A 76 -7.19 17.65 -1.00
#